data_AF-A0A952HM29-F1
#
_entry.id   AF-A0A952HM29-F1
#
_cell.length_a   1.000
_cell.length_b   1.000
_cell.length_c   1.000
_cell.angle_alpha   90.00
_cell.angle_beta   90.00
_cell.angle_gamma   90.00
#
_symmetry.space_group_name_H-M   'P 1'
#
loop_
_entity.id
_entity.type
_entity.pdbx_description
1 polymer ?
#
loop_
_entity_poly.entity_id
_entity_poly.type
_entity_poly.pdbx_seq_one_letter_code
_entity_poly.pdbx_strand_id
1 'polypeptide(L)' 'MEIYIGTDIVENKRIQQAYEKYKDKFLTRIYTQREIEYCLNKKEYIQCLSARFAAKEATIKAYYQAFKEILTFKQIEILG' A
#
# COMPACT_ATOMS: atom_id res chain seq x y z
N MET A 1 19.09 -9.98 17.63
CA MET A 1 18.34 -9.14 16.68
C MET A 1 16.88 -9.43 16.89
N GLU A 2 16.10 -8.45 17.33
CA GLU A 2 14.65 -8.62 17.46
C GLU A 2 13.99 -8.45 16.09
N ILE A 3 13.05 -9.33 15.76
CA ILE A 3 12.29 -9.31 14.52
C ILE A 3 10.84 -9.08 14.87
N TYR A 4 10.22 -8.10 14.23
CA TYR A 4 8.83 -7.72 14.43
C TYR A 4 8.00 -8.10 13.21
N ILE A 5 6.75 -8.48 13.45
CA ILE A 5 5.85 -8.98 12.41
C ILE A 5 4.61 -8.11 12.34
N GLY A 6 4.20 -7.78 11.12
CA GLY A 6 2.93 -7.14 10.83
C GLY A 6 2.21 -7.90 9.73
N THR A 7 0.88 -7.91 9.80
CA THR A 7 0.02 -8.55 8.81
C THR A 7 -1.17 -7.65 8.51
N ASP A 8 -1.65 -7.72 7.28
CA ASP A 8 -2.83 -6.99 6.83
C ASP A 8 -3.56 -7.76 5.73
N ILE A 9 -4.87 -7.59 5.68
CA ILE A 9 -5.74 -8.16 4.65
C ILE A 9 -6.61 -7.05 4.06
N VAL A 10 -6.66 -7.00 2.74
CA VAL A 10 -7.36 -5.96 1.99
C VAL A 10 -8.33 -6.59 1.00
N GLU A 11 -9.58 -6.17 1.06
CA GLU A 11 -10.57 -6.50 0.05
C GLU A 11 -10.37 -5.65 -1.21
N ASN A 12 -10.20 -6.30 -2.37
CA ASN A 12 -10.00 -5.62 -3.66
C ASN A 12 -11.13 -4.63 -3.98
N LYS A 13 -12.39 -4.98 -3.65
CA LYS A 13 -13.57 -4.14 -3.87
C LYS A 13 -13.47 -2.81 -3.11
N ARG A 14 -12.90 -2.81 -1.90
CA ARG A 14 -12.69 -1.59 -1.10
C ARG A 14 -11.72 -0.64 -1.80
N ILE A 15 -10.63 -1.17 -2.35
CA ILE A 15 -9.64 -0.39 -3.08
C ILE A 15 -10.21 0.12 -4.40
N GLN A 16 -10.98 -0.71 -5.10
CA GLN A 16 -11.69 -0.30 -6.30
C GLN A 16 -12.63 0.88 -6.03
N GLN A 17 -13.48 0.78 -5.01
CA GLN A 17 -14.39 1.86 -4.64
C GLN A 17 -13.65 3.15 -4.26
N ALA A 18 -12.54 3.04 -3.53
CA ALA A 18 -11.74 4.20 -3.17
C ALA A 18 -11.09 4.85 -4.41
N TYR A 19 -10.54 4.04 -5.31
CA TYR A 19 -9.98 4.51 -6.58
C TYR A 19 -11.05 5.16 -7.45
N GLU A 20 -12.22 4.54 -7.60
CA GLU A 20 -13.31 5.09 -8.41
C GLU A 20 -13.85 6.41 -7.83
N LYS A 21 -13.95 6.51 -6.51
CA LYS A 21 -14.45 7.70 -5.83
C LYS A 21 -13.47 8.88 -5.85
N TYR A 22 -12.18 8.63 -5.68
CA TYR A 22 -11.18 9.69 -5.46
C TYR A 22 -10.11 9.80 -6.55
N LYS A 23 -10.04 8.84 -7.47
CA LYS A 23 -9.13 8.80 -8.62
C LYS A 23 -7.69 9.11 -8.19
N ASP A 24 -7.05 10.08 -8.82
CA ASP A 24 -5.66 10.44 -8.59
C ASP A 24 -5.37 10.87 -7.14
N LYS A 25 -6.34 11.45 -6.42
CA LYS A 25 -6.16 11.81 -5.01
C LYS A 25 -5.95 10.59 -4.12
N PHE A 26 -6.59 9.47 -4.43
CA PHE A 26 -6.33 8.21 -3.73
C PHE A 26 -4.96 7.67 -4.09
N LEU A 27 -4.64 7.62 -5.38
CA LEU A 27 -3.38 7.07 -5.85
C LEU A 27 -2.18 7.82 -5.27
N THR A 28 -2.16 9.13 -5.47
CA THR A 28 -1.09 10.02 -5.02
C THR A 28 -1.07 10.22 -3.51
N ARG A 29 -2.01 9.68 -2.73
CA ARG A 29 -1.91 9.68 -1.26
C ARG A 29 -1.18 8.45 -0.73
N ILE A 30 -1.36 7.31 -1.39
CA ILE A 30 -0.97 5.99 -0.87
C ILE A 30 0.28 5.44 -1.58
N TYR A 31 0.38 5.65 -2.89
CA TYR A 31 1.41 5.03 -3.71
C TYR A 31 2.49 6.04 -4.11
N THR A 32 3.71 5.56 -4.29
CA THR A 32 4.76 6.32 -4.95
C THR A 32 4.50 6.38 -6.45
N GLN A 33 5.18 7.30 -7.14
CA GLN A 33 5.01 7.45 -8.58
C GLN A 33 5.35 6.15 -9.34
N ARG A 34 6.42 5.47 -8.93
CA ARG A 34 6.86 4.20 -9.54
C ARG A 34 5.83 3.09 -9.36
N GLU A 35 5.19 3.01 -8.19
CA GLU A 35 4.14 2.02 -7.92
C GLU A 35 2.89 2.28 -8.76
N ILE A 36 2.53 3.57 -8.95
CA ILE A 36 1.40 3.96 -9.79
C ILE A 36 1.67 3.53 -11.23
N GLU A 37 2.83 3.90 -11.78
CA GLU A 37 3.24 3.51 -13.14
C GLU A 37 3.27 1.99 -13.31
N TYR A 38 3.82 1.28 -12.33
CA TYR A 38 3.87 -0.17 -12.37
C TYR A 38 2.49 -0.82 -12.36
N CYS A 39 1.59 -0.40 -11.46
CA CYS A 39 0.28 -1.02 -11.33
C CYS A 39 -0.66 -0.65 -12.47
N LEU A 40 -0.68 0.61 -12.91
CA LEU A 40 -1.57 1.05 -13.99
C LEU A 40 -1.21 0.46 -15.36
N ASN A 41 0.02 -0.01 -15.54
CA ASN A 41 0.43 -0.75 -16.73
C ASN A 41 -0.03 -2.22 -16.75
N LYS A 42 -0.73 -2.71 -15.71
CA LYS A 42 -1.27 -4.07 -15.65
C LYS A 42 -2.76 -4.11 -15.94
N LYS A 43 -3.21 -5.20 -16.55
CA LYS A 43 -4.65 -5.49 -16.74
C LYS A 43 -5.39 -5.53 -15.39
N GLU A 44 -4.80 -6.19 -14.40
CA GLU A 44 -5.38 -6.38 -13.06
C GLU A 44 -4.85 -5.32 -12.07
N TYR A 45 -4.94 -4.04 -12.45
CA TYR A 45 -4.34 -2.94 -11.68
C TYR A 45 -4.96 -2.78 -10.27
N ILE A 46 -6.25 -3.07 -10.08
CA ILE A 46 -6.90 -2.99 -8.76
C ILE A 46 -6.27 -3.99 -7.79
N GLN A 47 -6.02 -5.22 -8.22
CA GLN A 47 -5.38 -6.26 -7.41
C GLN A 47 -3.93 -5.87 -7.10
N CYS A 48 -3.23 -5.29 -8.08
CA CYS A 48 -1.89 -4.75 -7.90
C CYS A 48 -1.84 -3.64 -6.82
N LEU A 49 -2.77 -2.68 -6.88
CA LEU A 49 -2.90 -1.61 -5.89
C LEU A 49 -3.30 -2.15 -4.51
N SER A 50 -4.14 -3.18 -4.47
CA SER A 50 -4.61 -3.80 -3.23
C SER A 50 -3.49 -4.56 -2.51
N ALA A 51 -2.70 -5.34 -3.25
CA ALA A 51 -1.54 -6.04 -2.69
C ALA A 51 -0.53 -5.06 -2.09
N ARG A 52 -0.26 -3.94 -2.78
CA ARG A 52 0.63 -2.89 -2.27
C ARG A 52 0.07 -2.18 -1.05
N PHE A 53 -1.23 -1.91 -1.01
CA PHE A 53 -1.88 -1.34 0.17
C PHE A 53 -1.66 -2.25 1.39
N ALA A 54 -1.97 -3.54 1.25
CA ALA A 54 -1.82 -4.52 2.33
C ALA A 54 -0.36 -4.65 2.79
N ALA A 55 0.59 -4.71 1.84
CA ALA A 55 2.00 -4.83 2.17
C ALA A 55 2.53 -3.59 2.92
N LYS A 56 2.08 -2.38 2.54
CA LYS A 56 2.42 -1.14 3.26
C LYS A 56 1.85 -1.12 4.67
N GLU A 57 0.57 -1.45 4.85
CA GLU A 57 -0.05 -1.55 6.18
C GLU A 57 0.65 -2.59 7.07
N ALA A 58 0.95 -3.78 6.53
CA ALA A 58 1.71 -4.80 7.24
C ALA A 58 3.09 -4.28 7.69
N THR A 59 3.78 -3.54 6.82
CA THR A 59 5.09 -2.93 7.11
C THR A 59 4.97 -1.86 8.20
N ILE A 60 3.97 -0.97 8.12
CA ILE A 60 3.70 0.06 9.14
C ILE A 60 3.46 -0.59 10.51
N LYS A 61 2.67 -1.67 10.57
CA LYS A 61 2.40 -2.40 11.82
C LYS A 61 3.67 -3.02 12.42
N ALA A 62 4.52 -3.65 11.61
CA ALA A 62 5.79 -4.20 12.07
C ALA A 62 6.74 -3.09 12.57
N TYR A 63 6.84 -1.99 11.82
CA TYR A 63 7.69 -0.85 12.16
C TYR A 63 7.26 -0.16 13.45
N TYR A 64 5.95 0.06 13.63
CA TYR A 64 5.42 0.67 14.85
C TYR A 64 5.72 -0.17 16.10
N GLN A 65 5.71 -1.50 16.00
CA GLN A 65 6.09 -2.35 17.13
C GLN A 65 7.55 -2.12 17.56
N ALA A 66 8.45 -1.98 16.58
CA ALA A 66 9.88 -1.78 16.82
C ALA A 66 10.23 -0.37 17.32
N PHE A 67 9.63 0.69 16.75
CA PHE A 67 10.07 2.07 16.95
C PHE A 67 9.05 3.01 17.61
N LYS A 68 7.79 2.56 17.76
CA LYS A 68 6.67 3.40 18.24
C LYS A 68 6.39 4.65 17.38
N GLU A 69 6.85 4.63 16.12
CA GLU A 69 6.62 5.67 15.13
C GLU A 69 5.74 5.15 13.98
N ILE A 70 4.94 6.05 13.39
CA ILE A 70 4.05 5.72 12.26
C ILE A 70 4.67 6.24 10.98
N LEU A 71 5.00 5.31 10.07
CA LEU A 71 5.38 5.66 8.71
C LEU A 71 4.16 6.07 7.90
N THR A 72 4.33 7.09 7.07
CA THR A 72 3.38 7.38 5.99
C THR A 72 3.52 6.36 4.87
N PHE A 73 2.44 6.10 4.14
CA PHE A 73 2.45 5.14 3.03
C PHE A 73 3.53 5.40 1.98
N LYS A 74 3.89 6.67 1.71
CA LYS A 74 4.90 7.03 0.70
C LYS A 74 6.35 6.87 1.18
N GLN A 75 6.58 6.67 2.47
CA GLN A 75 7.91 6.31 2.98
C GLN A 75 8.25 4.83 2.70
N ILE A 76 7.28 4.08 2.19
CA ILE A 76 7.41 2.66 1.86
C ILE A 76 7.14 2.52 0.36
N GLU A 77 8.03 1.89 -0.39
CA GLU A 77 7.84 1.56 -1.81
C GLU A 77 7.91 0.03 -1.98
N ILE A 78 6.88 -0.57 -2.58
CA ILE A 78 6.84 -2.01 -2.85
C ILE A 78 7.34 -2.27 -4.27
N LEU A 79 8.52 -2.87 -4.35
CA LEU A 79 9.18 -3.25 -5.60
C LEU A 79 8.52 -4.48 -6.24
N GLY A 80 8.57 -4.58 -7.56
CA GLY A 80 8.08 -5.73 -8.33
C GLY A 80 8.04 -5.44 -9.82
#